data_AF-A0A5C0DRS7-F1
#
_entry.id   AF-A0A5C0DRS7-F1
#
_cell.length_a   1.000
_cell.length_b   1.000
_cell.length_c   1.000
_cell.angle_alpha   90.00
_cell.angle_beta   90.00
_cell.angle_gamma   90.00
#
_symmetry.space_group_name_H-M   'P 1'
#
loop_
_entity.id
_entity.type
_entity.pdbx_description
1 polymer ?
#
loop_
_entity_poly.entity_id
_entity_poly.type
_entity_poly.pdbx_seq_one_letter_code
_entity_poly.pdbx_strand_id
1 'polypeptide(L)'
;MYETFIDLDELIGRCRDKQAKKLIQEAVACYRAGAFRSCIVATWNAVVFDFLHKLRELELLGDGKATEILKDFENKSLNSDFKGLWGFESDISKKALEDFELISPVEQKDIIRLFEDRSRCAHPSMASLEEPFEATAELARYHLRSAVIHLLQRPPVQGRSALNRIWNNIKSENFPSDVESAIIVLQKSPLARARQNVIKDIVIGLTKSLLIESLPEDERQRQFSALNAVSKMYPKEVGEILNDKLSYIIEDKIDDANWDKVIIYLGSITAWERISEPCQIKAKVFIDKLDIYDNKNFRSWSNKKPLLFNNINILVKANYVDFLRGSVISKLQIPLEELLDIKKHYKDKLLNEKVINPNLISAISQAQLNKLAIIINEEDTISHDLVEPYIKVEIEKASLVDLLQTVSDYSNEYLHKLIEPYMKDKINNASLYKLLPARCNFESELIKLDKQLIELSDISLREKIQQISFDDFDTLIKIKATYQYPIIDQHFKELLENNIADVVDRFINSHSWANAKSNTYLLVEIVDMLTPEQWKRILDAFCTNDQIYGFPYSPFIAATFVSLFKNSVLISGTVQPYWLDFRKNLDRFTGDKNINQLKLAIDSTQY
;
A
#
# COMPACT_ATOMS: atom_id res chain seq x y z
N MET A 1 34.46 -30.30 -22.77
CA MET A 1 34.89 -31.71 -22.65
C MET A 1 35.87 -31.96 -23.80
N TYR A 2 37.17 -32.08 -23.51
CA TYR A 2 38.17 -32.37 -24.56
C TYR A 2 38.08 -33.86 -24.89
N GLU A 3 37.38 -34.20 -25.98
CA GLU A 3 37.40 -35.57 -26.53
C GLU A 3 38.83 -35.92 -26.94
N THR A 4 39.37 -36.94 -26.29
CA THR A 4 40.80 -37.28 -26.26
C THR A 4 41.24 -38.01 -27.54
N PHE A 5 40.31 -38.56 -28.32
CA PHE A 5 40.57 -39.11 -29.65
C PHE A 5 39.30 -39.05 -30.50
N ILE A 6 39.34 -38.29 -31.61
CA ILE A 6 38.23 -38.18 -32.57
C ILE A 6 38.68 -38.91 -33.84
N ASP A 7 37.81 -39.74 -34.40
CA ASP A 7 38.06 -40.46 -35.65
C ASP A 7 38.04 -39.51 -36.87
N LEU A 8 38.82 -39.81 -37.91
CA LEU A 8 38.90 -38.94 -39.10
C LEU A 8 37.60 -38.91 -39.90
N ASP A 9 36.86 -40.01 -39.95
CA ASP A 9 35.55 -40.04 -40.61
C ASP A 9 34.50 -39.27 -39.79
N GLU A 10 34.65 -39.27 -38.46
CA GLU A 10 33.84 -38.43 -37.58
C GLU A 10 34.11 -36.93 -37.82
N LEU A 11 35.37 -36.53 -38.04
CA LEU A 11 35.71 -35.15 -38.42
C LEU A 11 35.04 -34.72 -39.72
N ILE A 12 35.00 -35.59 -40.74
CA ILE A 12 34.25 -35.35 -41.98
C ILE A 12 32.75 -35.16 -41.69
N GLY A 13 32.19 -35.97 -40.78
CA GLY A 13 30.80 -35.89 -40.34
C GLY A 13 30.44 -34.54 -39.72
N ARG A 14 31.37 -33.94 -38.96
CA ARG A 14 31.18 -32.67 -38.25
C ARG A 14 31.23 -31.43 -39.16
N CYS A 15 31.78 -31.52 -40.36
CA CYS A 15 31.78 -30.41 -41.32
C CYS A 15 30.37 -30.05 -41.79
N ARG A 16 29.98 -28.78 -41.63
CA ARG A 16 28.64 -28.31 -41.99
C ARG A 16 28.50 -27.98 -43.48
N ASP A 17 29.44 -27.21 -44.04
CA ASP A 17 29.39 -26.81 -45.43
C ASP A 17 29.72 -27.99 -46.37
N LYS A 18 28.95 -28.13 -47.46
CA LYS A 18 29.09 -29.25 -48.41
C LYS A 18 30.41 -29.18 -49.18
N GLN A 19 30.90 -27.99 -49.50
CA GLN A 19 32.10 -27.82 -50.29
C GLN A 19 33.37 -27.99 -49.44
N ALA A 20 33.40 -27.36 -48.27
CA ALA A 20 34.43 -27.58 -47.26
C ALA A 20 34.51 -29.06 -46.82
N LYS A 21 33.37 -29.73 -46.67
CA LYS A 21 33.32 -31.16 -46.35
C LYS A 21 34.00 -32.04 -47.42
N LYS A 22 33.82 -31.73 -48.71
CA LYS A 22 34.53 -32.44 -49.79
C LYS A 22 36.04 -32.24 -49.70
N LEU A 23 36.49 -31.02 -49.42
CA LEU A 23 37.91 -30.72 -49.24
C LEU A 23 38.52 -31.40 -48.00
N ILE A 24 37.74 -31.55 -46.92
CA ILE A 24 38.16 -32.36 -45.76
C ILE A 24 38.19 -33.86 -46.10
N GLN A 25 37.27 -34.36 -46.93
CA GLN A 25 37.35 -35.75 -47.43
C GLN A 25 38.63 -35.98 -48.25
N GLU A 26 38.99 -35.04 -49.11
CA GLU A 26 40.27 -35.07 -49.85
C GLU A 26 41.47 -35.02 -48.91
N ALA A 27 41.44 -34.15 -47.89
CA ALA A 27 42.49 -34.04 -46.89
C ALA A 27 42.66 -35.35 -46.11
N VAL A 28 41.57 -35.99 -45.68
CA VAL A 28 41.60 -37.30 -45.01
C VAL A 28 42.08 -38.41 -45.94
N ALA A 29 41.75 -38.38 -47.23
CA ALA A 29 42.29 -39.33 -48.21
C ALA A 29 43.81 -39.16 -48.36
N CYS A 30 44.29 -37.91 -48.43
CA CYS A 30 45.73 -37.61 -48.46
C CYS A 30 46.43 -38.10 -47.19
N TYR A 31 45.81 -37.90 -46.02
CA TYR A 31 46.31 -38.39 -44.74
C TYR A 31 46.48 -39.92 -44.74
N ARG A 32 45.43 -40.64 -45.18
CA ARG A 32 45.43 -42.11 -45.27
C ARG A 32 46.48 -42.65 -46.24
N ALA A 33 46.76 -41.89 -47.31
CA ALA A 33 47.79 -42.22 -48.29
C ALA A 33 49.23 -41.85 -47.85
N GLY A 34 49.42 -41.28 -46.66
CA GLY A 34 50.73 -40.79 -46.18
C GLY A 34 51.19 -39.48 -46.84
N ALA A 35 50.32 -38.81 -47.61
CA ALA A 35 50.59 -37.53 -48.26
C ALA A 35 50.27 -36.36 -47.32
N PHE A 36 51.02 -36.24 -46.22
CA PHE A 36 50.74 -35.27 -45.14
C PHE A 36 50.81 -33.80 -45.57
N ARG A 37 51.72 -33.46 -46.49
CA ARG A 37 51.80 -32.10 -47.07
C ARG A 37 50.52 -31.74 -47.81
N SER A 38 50.04 -32.64 -48.67
CA SER A 38 48.78 -32.45 -49.42
C SER A 38 47.57 -32.40 -48.48
N CYS A 39 47.58 -33.20 -47.41
CA CYS A 39 46.56 -33.14 -46.36
C CYS A 39 46.46 -31.74 -45.74
N ILE A 40 47.58 -31.14 -45.34
CA ILE A 40 47.61 -29.80 -44.74
C ILE A 40 47.13 -28.74 -45.73
N VAL A 41 47.57 -28.81 -46.99
CA VAL A 41 47.13 -27.88 -48.05
C VAL A 41 45.62 -27.98 -48.29
N ALA A 42 45.08 -29.20 -48.42
CA ALA A 42 43.64 -29.42 -48.60
C ALA A 42 42.81 -28.97 -47.39
N THR A 43 43.34 -29.14 -46.16
CA THR A 43 42.71 -28.66 -44.92
C THR A 43 42.58 -27.14 -44.91
N TRP A 44 43.62 -26.41 -45.34
CA TRP A 44 43.55 -24.95 -45.45
C TRP A 44 42.55 -24.50 -46.52
N ASN A 45 42.52 -25.15 -47.68
CA ASN A 45 41.53 -24.85 -48.71
C ASN A 45 40.11 -25.00 -48.14
N ALA A 46 39.85 -26.04 -47.34
CA ALA A 46 38.57 -26.22 -46.67
C ALA A 46 38.22 -25.05 -45.72
N VAL A 47 39.20 -24.50 -45.00
CA VAL A 47 39.04 -23.30 -44.16
C VAL A 47 38.64 -22.08 -44.99
N VAL A 48 39.30 -21.84 -46.12
CA VAL A 48 38.99 -20.70 -47.01
C VAL A 48 37.56 -20.78 -47.54
N PHE A 49 37.16 -21.95 -48.06
CA PHE A 49 35.82 -22.15 -48.60
C PHE A 49 34.73 -22.07 -47.53
N ASP A 50 34.95 -22.66 -46.36
CA ASP A 50 34.02 -22.57 -45.22
C ASP A 50 33.85 -21.12 -44.75
N PHE A 51 34.94 -20.36 -44.67
CA PHE A 51 34.88 -18.94 -44.29
C PHE A 51 34.07 -18.12 -45.30
N LEU A 52 34.32 -18.27 -46.61
CA LEU A 52 33.55 -17.59 -47.66
C LEU A 52 32.06 -17.97 -47.63
N HIS A 53 31.74 -19.24 -47.41
CA HIS A 53 30.34 -19.69 -47.31
C HIS A 53 29.65 -19.07 -46.09
N LYS A 54 30.35 -18.97 -44.96
CA LYS A 54 29.87 -18.29 -43.75
C LYS A 54 29.63 -16.81 -43.97
N LEU A 55 30.49 -16.12 -44.72
CA LEU A 55 30.24 -14.73 -45.10
C LEU A 55 28.99 -14.59 -45.96
N ARG A 56 28.77 -15.49 -46.93
CA ARG A 56 27.55 -15.49 -47.76
C ARG A 56 26.29 -15.72 -46.94
N GLU A 57 26.33 -16.63 -45.98
CA GLU A 57 25.24 -16.81 -45.02
C GLU A 57 24.98 -15.53 -44.21
N LEU A 58 26.03 -14.85 -43.74
CA LEU A 58 25.90 -13.59 -42.99
C LEU A 58 25.36 -12.44 -43.86
N GLU A 59 25.77 -12.37 -45.13
CA GLU A 59 25.24 -11.41 -46.11
C GLU A 59 23.73 -11.62 -46.33
N LEU A 60 23.29 -12.87 -46.53
CA LEU A 60 21.86 -13.21 -46.65
C LEU A 60 21.06 -12.86 -45.39
N LEU A 61 21.74 -12.76 -44.25
CA LEU A 61 21.18 -12.35 -42.95
C LEU A 61 21.28 -10.84 -42.68
N GLY A 62 21.76 -10.06 -43.66
CA GLY A 62 21.85 -8.61 -43.61
C GLY A 62 23.09 -8.05 -42.90
N ASP A 63 24.17 -8.83 -42.75
CA ASP A 63 25.42 -8.33 -42.17
C ASP A 63 26.20 -7.48 -43.18
N GLY A 64 26.20 -6.16 -42.96
CA GLY A 64 26.86 -5.22 -43.87
C GLY A 64 28.38 -5.38 -43.96
N LYS A 65 29.04 -5.89 -42.91
CA LYS A 65 30.50 -6.11 -42.92
C LYS A 65 30.85 -7.36 -43.74
N ALA A 66 30.03 -8.40 -43.66
CA ALA A 66 30.14 -9.56 -44.54
C ALA A 66 29.97 -9.17 -46.01
N THR A 67 28.98 -8.33 -46.34
CA THR A 67 28.77 -7.80 -47.69
C THR A 67 29.98 -7.03 -48.23
N GLU A 68 30.59 -6.16 -47.41
CA GLU A 68 31.78 -5.39 -47.81
C GLU A 68 32.95 -6.33 -48.13
N ILE A 69 33.22 -7.29 -47.26
CA ILE A 69 34.34 -8.24 -47.42
C ILE A 69 34.13 -9.15 -48.63
N LEU A 70 32.89 -9.59 -48.89
CA LEU A 70 32.58 -10.40 -50.07
C LEU A 70 32.76 -9.60 -51.37
N LYS A 71 32.28 -8.36 -51.43
CA LYS A 71 32.48 -7.49 -52.60
C LYS A 71 33.96 -7.22 -52.87
N ASP A 72 34.74 -6.96 -51.82
CA ASP A 72 36.19 -6.81 -51.92
C ASP A 72 36.87 -8.08 -52.48
N PHE A 73 36.47 -9.26 -51.99
CA PHE A 73 36.95 -10.54 -52.50
C PHE A 73 36.56 -10.76 -53.98
N GLU A 74 35.31 -10.50 -54.36
CA GLU A 74 34.82 -10.63 -55.74
C GLU A 74 35.57 -9.69 -56.69
N ASN A 75 35.76 -8.43 -56.29
CA ASN A 75 36.53 -7.46 -57.07
C ASN A 75 37.99 -7.89 -57.28
N LYS A 76 38.64 -8.43 -56.24
CA LYS A 76 40.01 -8.97 -56.34
C LYS A 76 40.08 -10.20 -57.24
N SER A 77 39.07 -11.07 -57.17
CA SER A 77 38.98 -12.25 -58.02
C SER A 77 38.76 -11.88 -59.50
N LEU A 78 37.90 -10.90 -59.79
CA LEU A 78 37.62 -10.44 -61.16
C LEU A 78 38.85 -9.78 -61.80
N ASN A 79 39.63 -9.02 -61.03
CA ASN A 79 40.82 -8.33 -61.50
C ASN A 79 42.09 -9.21 -61.51
N SER A 80 41.98 -10.50 -61.15
CA SER A 80 43.12 -11.42 -61.04
C SER A 80 44.26 -10.89 -60.15
N ASP A 81 43.92 -10.16 -59.08
CA ASP A 81 44.90 -9.66 -58.12
C ASP A 81 45.35 -10.77 -57.17
N PHE A 82 46.30 -11.60 -57.63
CA PHE A 82 46.84 -12.71 -56.86
C PHE A 82 47.44 -12.29 -55.52
N LYS A 83 48.02 -11.07 -55.44
CA LYS A 83 48.59 -10.54 -54.20
C LYS A 83 47.50 -10.16 -53.22
N GLY A 84 46.42 -9.53 -53.70
CA GLY A 84 45.24 -9.20 -52.91
C GLY A 84 44.47 -10.43 -52.42
N LEU A 85 44.36 -11.48 -53.24
CA LEU A 85 43.75 -12.75 -52.86
C LEU A 85 44.57 -13.50 -51.80
N TRP A 86 45.89 -13.51 -51.93
CA TRP A 86 46.77 -14.08 -50.91
C TRP A 86 46.70 -13.28 -49.60
N GLY A 87 46.67 -11.95 -49.68
CA GLY A 87 46.44 -11.08 -48.52
C GLY A 87 45.12 -11.40 -47.82
N PHE A 88 44.04 -11.61 -48.59
CA PHE A 88 42.77 -12.06 -48.05
C PHE A 88 42.89 -13.40 -47.31
N GLU A 89 43.54 -14.41 -47.91
CA GLU A 89 43.77 -15.71 -47.25
C GLU A 89 44.53 -15.54 -45.92
N SER A 90 45.60 -14.75 -45.92
CA SER A 90 46.41 -14.52 -44.71
C SER A 90 45.62 -13.84 -43.58
N ASP A 91 44.68 -12.97 -43.95
CA ASP A 91 43.84 -12.23 -43.00
C ASP A 91 42.64 -13.02 -42.47
N ILE A 92 42.37 -14.24 -42.97
CA ILE A 92 41.19 -15.04 -42.56
C ILE A 92 41.19 -15.25 -41.05
N SER A 93 42.34 -15.59 -40.45
CA SER A 93 42.44 -15.81 -39.01
C SER A 93 42.12 -14.55 -38.19
N LYS A 94 42.49 -13.38 -38.70
CA LYS A 94 42.23 -12.08 -38.08
C LYS A 94 40.75 -11.71 -38.21
N LYS A 95 40.20 -11.74 -39.43
CA LYS A 95 38.78 -11.45 -39.70
C LYS A 95 37.86 -12.42 -38.97
N ALA A 96 38.22 -13.70 -38.93
CA ALA A 96 37.47 -14.71 -38.18
C ALA A 96 37.43 -14.43 -36.68
N LEU A 97 38.44 -13.79 -36.07
CA LEU A 97 38.40 -13.40 -34.66
C LEU A 97 37.77 -12.01 -34.46
N GLU A 98 38.31 -10.99 -35.10
CA GLU A 98 38.01 -9.58 -34.80
C GLU A 98 36.67 -9.12 -35.38
N ASP A 99 36.33 -9.58 -36.60
CA ASP A 99 35.16 -9.07 -37.32
C ASP A 99 33.92 -9.92 -37.06
N PHE A 100 34.10 -11.24 -36.95
CA PHE A 100 33.01 -12.20 -36.88
C PHE A 100 33.07 -13.11 -35.65
N GLU A 101 34.15 -13.03 -34.86
CA GLU A 101 34.37 -13.82 -33.66
C GLU A 101 34.09 -15.34 -33.85
N LEU A 102 34.26 -15.91 -35.05
CA LEU A 102 34.03 -17.32 -35.36
C LEU A 102 34.92 -18.27 -34.54
N ILE A 103 36.08 -17.77 -34.12
CA ILE A 103 37.10 -18.46 -33.34
C ILE A 103 37.49 -17.62 -32.12
N SER A 104 37.98 -18.26 -31.06
CA SER A 104 38.53 -17.60 -29.87
C SER A 104 40.01 -17.19 -30.04
N PRO A 105 40.57 -16.34 -29.16
CA PRO A 105 41.99 -15.96 -29.23
C PRO A 105 42.96 -17.14 -29.13
N VAL A 106 42.59 -18.21 -28.43
CA VAL A 106 43.41 -19.43 -28.35
C VAL A 106 43.35 -20.19 -29.68
N GLU A 107 42.15 -20.36 -30.23
CA GLU A 107 41.92 -21.07 -31.49
C GLU A 107 42.51 -20.33 -32.69
N GLN A 108 42.58 -19.00 -32.63
CA GLN A 108 43.24 -18.20 -33.66
C GLN A 108 44.70 -18.61 -33.87
N LYS A 109 45.42 -18.94 -32.79
CA LYS A 109 46.82 -19.38 -32.89
C LYS A 109 46.95 -20.68 -33.69
N ASP A 110 45.99 -21.58 -33.56
CA ASP A 110 45.98 -22.85 -34.30
C ASP A 110 45.70 -22.65 -35.79
N ILE A 111 44.80 -21.71 -36.12
CA ILE A 111 44.50 -21.36 -37.52
C ILE A 111 45.66 -20.62 -38.17
N ILE A 112 46.35 -19.73 -37.44
CA ILE A 112 47.59 -19.08 -37.91
C ILE A 112 48.65 -20.13 -38.21
N ARG A 113 48.87 -21.08 -37.29
CA ARG A 113 49.84 -22.16 -37.48
C ARG A 113 49.51 -23.02 -38.70
N LEU A 114 48.23 -23.34 -38.93
CA LEU A 114 47.78 -24.06 -40.13
C LEU A 114 48.16 -23.31 -41.42
N PHE A 115 47.95 -21.99 -41.48
CA PHE A 115 48.32 -21.18 -42.63
C PHE A 115 49.85 -21.17 -42.88
N GLU A 116 50.64 -21.02 -41.82
CA GLU A 116 52.10 -21.04 -41.89
C GLU A 116 52.63 -22.38 -42.40
N ASP A 117 52.16 -23.49 -41.80
CA ASP A 117 52.58 -24.84 -42.21
C ASP A 117 52.06 -25.22 -43.61
N ARG A 118 50.88 -24.74 -44.01
CA ARG A 118 50.40 -24.86 -45.40
C ARG A 118 51.36 -24.16 -46.36
N SER A 119 51.82 -22.96 -46.01
CA SER A 119 52.73 -22.19 -46.87
C SER A 119 54.07 -22.93 -47.05
N ARG A 120 54.60 -23.54 -45.99
CA ARG A 120 55.77 -24.43 -46.04
C ARG A 120 55.52 -25.69 -46.88
N CYS A 121 54.34 -26.29 -46.77
CA CYS A 121 53.98 -27.49 -47.54
C CYS A 121 53.87 -27.22 -49.05
N ALA A 122 53.33 -26.06 -49.43
CA ALA A 122 53.16 -25.64 -50.83
C ALA A 122 54.49 -25.21 -51.47
N HIS A 123 55.41 -24.63 -50.70
CA HIS A 123 56.71 -24.15 -51.15
C HIS A 123 57.86 -24.74 -50.31
N PRO A 124 58.10 -26.07 -50.38
CA PRO A 124 59.08 -26.75 -49.52
C PRO A 124 60.51 -26.26 -49.74
N SER A 125 60.83 -25.77 -50.94
CA SER A 125 62.15 -25.25 -51.34
C SER A 125 62.45 -23.85 -50.83
N MET A 126 61.48 -23.15 -50.24
CA MET A 126 61.69 -21.81 -49.68
C MET A 126 62.26 -21.81 -48.26
N ALA A 127 62.27 -22.96 -47.57
CA ALA A 127 62.76 -23.08 -46.18
C ALA A 127 64.26 -23.41 -46.11
N SER A 128 64.73 -24.36 -46.93
CA SER A 128 66.15 -24.73 -47.09
C SER A 128 66.31 -25.49 -48.41
N LEU A 129 67.46 -25.33 -49.09
CA LEU A 129 67.81 -26.09 -50.29
C LEU A 129 68.16 -27.55 -49.98
N GLU A 130 68.60 -27.82 -48.75
CA GLU A 130 69.13 -29.13 -48.34
C GLU A 130 68.12 -29.94 -47.49
N GLU A 131 67.20 -29.26 -46.80
CA GLU A 131 66.20 -29.87 -45.92
C GLU A 131 64.79 -29.34 -46.23
N PRO A 132 64.06 -29.96 -47.17
CA PRO A 132 62.68 -29.58 -47.45
C PRO A 132 61.80 -29.85 -46.22
N PHE A 133 60.77 -29.01 -46.02
CA PHE A 133 59.83 -29.22 -44.92
C PHE A 133 59.08 -30.56 -45.04
N GLU A 134 59.24 -31.42 -44.03
CA GLU A 134 58.55 -32.71 -43.91
C GLU A 134 57.40 -32.63 -42.90
N ALA A 135 56.17 -32.74 -43.40
CA ALA A 135 54.99 -32.80 -42.54
C ALA A 135 54.82 -34.21 -41.95
N THR A 136 54.67 -34.32 -40.63
CA THR A 136 54.41 -35.59 -39.94
C THR A 136 52.92 -35.94 -39.91
N ALA A 137 52.61 -37.21 -39.67
CA ALA A 137 51.25 -37.67 -39.45
C ALA A 137 50.55 -36.93 -38.29
N GLU A 138 51.25 -36.71 -37.18
CA GLU A 138 50.68 -36.00 -36.03
C GLU A 138 50.35 -34.54 -36.36
N LEU A 139 51.22 -33.86 -37.12
CA LEU A 139 51.01 -32.48 -37.52
C LEU A 139 49.80 -32.36 -38.47
N ALA A 140 49.71 -33.24 -39.46
CA ALA A 140 48.56 -33.27 -40.38
C ALA A 140 47.24 -33.56 -39.65
N ARG A 141 47.26 -34.49 -38.69
CA ARG A 141 46.08 -34.83 -37.87
C ARG A 141 45.68 -33.68 -36.96
N TYR A 142 46.64 -33.01 -36.34
CA TYR A 142 46.42 -31.82 -35.51
C TYR A 142 45.69 -30.74 -36.30
N HIS A 143 46.21 -30.41 -37.49
CA HIS A 143 45.64 -29.40 -38.37
C HIS A 143 44.22 -29.73 -38.84
N LEU A 144 44.00 -30.98 -39.27
CA LEU A 144 42.66 -31.49 -39.61
C LEU A 144 41.68 -31.29 -38.45
N ARG A 145 42.05 -31.77 -37.25
CA ARG A 145 41.21 -31.69 -36.07
C ARG A 145 40.94 -30.23 -35.68
N SER A 146 41.97 -29.41 -35.61
CA SER A 146 41.86 -28.00 -35.19
C SER A 146 41.01 -27.19 -36.16
N ALA A 147 41.19 -27.34 -37.47
CA ALA A 147 40.36 -26.67 -38.47
C ALA A 147 38.88 -27.06 -38.32
N VAL A 148 38.59 -28.35 -38.22
CA VAL A 148 37.21 -28.84 -38.10
C VAL A 148 36.57 -28.39 -36.79
N ILE A 149 37.26 -28.56 -35.66
CA ILE A 149 36.71 -28.30 -34.34
C ILE A 149 36.57 -26.80 -34.05
N HIS A 150 37.54 -25.99 -34.46
CA HIS A 150 37.52 -24.55 -34.16
C HIS A 150 36.64 -23.78 -35.13
N LEU A 151 36.56 -24.20 -36.41
CA LEU A 151 35.90 -23.44 -37.44
C LEU A 151 34.81 -24.24 -38.19
N LEU A 152 35.14 -25.27 -38.95
CA LEU A 152 34.22 -25.84 -39.97
C LEU A 152 32.95 -26.50 -39.39
N GLN A 153 32.99 -26.97 -38.14
CA GLN A 153 31.79 -27.53 -37.49
C GLN A 153 30.82 -26.46 -36.97
N ARG A 154 31.28 -25.20 -36.82
CA ARG A 154 30.51 -24.13 -36.19
C ARG A 154 29.72 -23.33 -37.23
N PRO A 155 28.47 -22.94 -36.95
CA PRO A 155 27.75 -21.98 -37.79
C PRO A 155 28.37 -20.57 -37.68
N PRO A 156 28.14 -19.67 -38.67
CA PRO A 156 28.53 -18.28 -38.54
C PRO A 156 27.73 -17.64 -37.40
N VAL A 157 28.42 -17.01 -36.45
CA VAL A 157 27.75 -16.46 -35.27
C VAL A 157 27.22 -15.07 -35.59
N GLN A 158 25.90 -14.99 -35.61
CA GLN A 158 25.12 -13.77 -35.75
C GLN A 158 25.34 -12.87 -34.51
N GLY A 159 26.31 -11.96 -34.52
CA GLY A 159 26.42 -10.95 -33.44
C GLY A 159 25.27 -9.93 -33.54
N ARG A 160 25.27 -9.13 -34.61
CA ARG A 160 24.30 -8.02 -34.80
C ARG A 160 22.91 -8.49 -35.26
N SER A 161 22.85 -9.45 -36.19
CA SER A 161 21.55 -9.96 -36.68
C SER A 161 20.76 -10.71 -35.60
N ALA A 162 21.45 -11.46 -34.72
CA ALA A 162 20.80 -12.11 -33.58
C ALA A 162 20.30 -11.08 -32.56
N LEU A 163 21.13 -10.08 -32.23
CA LEU A 163 20.73 -8.99 -31.35
C LEU A 163 19.47 -8.30 -31.85
N ASN A 164 19.41 -7.95 -33.14
CA ASN A 164 18.23 -7.33 -33.74
C ASN A 164 17.00 -8.26 -33.69
N ARG A 165 17.16 -9.56 -33.93
CA ARG A 165 16.08 -10.54 -33.82
C ARG A 165 15.57 -10.66 -32.38
N ILE A 166 16.46 -10.67 -31.39
CA ILE A 166 16.11 -10.71 -29.97
C ILE A 166 15.34 -9.44 -29.60
N TRP A 167 15.85 -8.26 -29.98
CA TRP A 167 15.19 -6.97 -29.73
C TRP A 167 13.81 -6.87 -30.38
N ASN A 168 13.67 -7.27 -31.65
CA ASN A 168 12.39 -7.27 -32.35
C ASN A 168 11.39 -8.23 -31.70
N ASN A 169 11.87 -9.34 -31.13
CA ASN A 169 11.03 -10.27 -30.40
C ASN A 169 10.55 -9.63 -29.08
N ILE A 170 11.45 -9.07 -28.27
CA ILE A 170 11.10 -8.40 -27.00
C ILE A 170 10.13 -7.22 -27.21
N LYS A 171 10.34 -6.43 -28.27
CA LYS A 171 9.47 -5.29 -28.62
C LYS A 171 8.13 -5.69 -29.24
N SER A 172 7.94 -6.96 -29.60
CA SER A 172 6.66 -7.43 -30.13
C SER A 172 5.56 -7.27 -29.07
N GLU A 173 4.38 -6.80 -29.50
CA GLU A 173 3.19 -6.72 -28.65
C GLU A 173 2.80 -8.08 -28.04
N ASN A 174 3.15 -9.18 -28.73
CA ASN A 174 2.85 -10.54 -28.33
C ASN A 174 3.93 -11.17 -27.43
N PHE A 175 4.96 -10.42 -27.03
CA PHE A 175 5.98 -10.95 -26.12
C PHE A 175 5.39 -11.09 -24.70
N PRO A 176 5.64 -12.18 -23.97
CA PRO A 176 5.04 -12.43 -22.67
C PRO A 176 5.51 -11.44 -21.60
N SER A 177 4.56 -10.98 -20.77
CA SER A 177 4.83 -10.16 -19.58
C SER A 177 5.15 -10.98 -18.33
N ASP A 178 5.02 -12.31 -18.38
CA ASP A 178 5.44 -13.22 -17.32
C ASP A 178 6.82 -13.83 -17.60
N VAL A 179 7.62 -13.95 -16.53
CA VAL A 179 9.03 -14.35 -16.63
C VAL A 179 9.19 -15.79 -17.14
N GLU A 180 8.31 -16.71 -16.73
CA GLU A 180 8.44 -18.13 -17.11
C GLU A 180 8.17 -18.35 -18.60
N SER A 181 7.15 -17.71 -19.17
CA SER A 181 6.89 -17.77 -20.61
C SER A 181 7.97 -17.03 -21.40
N ALA A 182 8.49 -15.91 -20.89
CA ALA A 182 9.62 -15.21 -21.50
C ALA A 182 10.87 -16.08 -21.61
N ILE A 183 11.16 -16.91 -20.60
CA ILE A 183 12.24 -17.90 -20.66
C ILE A 183 12.02 -18.87 -21.82
N ILE A 184 10.80 -19.43 -21.97
CA ILE A 184 10.50 -20.39 -23.05
C ILE A 184 10.71 -19.77 -24.43
N VAL A 185 10.27 -18.52 -24.63
CA VAL A 185 10.46 -17.78 -25.89
C VAL A 185 11.94 -17.51 -26.16
N LEU A 186 12.67 -17.03 -25.16
CA LEU A 186 14.08 -16.66 -25.30
C LEU A 186 14.98 -17.89 -25.47
N GLN A 187 14.65 -19.04 -24.87
CA GLN A 187 15.32 -20.33 -25.09
C GLN A 187 15.15 -20.89 -26.50
N LYS A 188 14.12 -20.46 -27.25
CA LYS A 188 13.94 -20.80 -28.66
C LYS A 188 14.53 -19.74 -29.60
N SER A 189 15.05 -18.65 -29.04
CA SER A 189 15.67 -17.56 -29.79
C SER A 189 17.20 -17.73 -29.89
N PRO A 190 17.90 -16.89 -30.66
CA PRO A 190 19.38 -16.86 -30.65
C PRO A 190 20.00 -16.64 -29.26
N LEU A 191 19.21 -16.19 -28.27
CA LEU A 191 19.66 -16.00 -26.89
C LEU A 191 19.96 -17.34 -26.17
N ALA A 192 19.49 -18.49 -26.66
CA ALA A 192 19.66 -19.80 -25.99
C ALA A 192 21.11 -20.27 -25.85
N ARG A 193 21.99 -19.80 -26.75
CA ARG A 193 23.43 -20.07 -26.73
C ARG A 193 24.19 -18.79 -27.02
N ALA A 194 23.70 -17.67 -26.48
CA ALA A 194 24.31 -16.37 -26.67
C ALA A 194 25.70 -16.33 -26.02
N ARG A 195 26.60 -15.58 -26.65
CA ARG A 195 27.91 -15.25 -26.08
C ARG A 195 27.77 -14.16 -25.03
N GLN A 196 28.78 -14.03 -24.19
CA GLN A 196 28.84 -12.98 -23.16
C GLN A 196 28.62 -11.57 -23.72
N ASN A 197 29.18 -11.24 -24.90
CA ASN A 197 28.98 -9.93 -25.55
C ASN A 197 27.51 -9.68 -25.90
N VAL A 198 26.80 -10.68 -26.44
CA VAL A 198 25.38 -10.57 -26.78
C VAL A 198 24.53 -10.42 -25.51
N ILE A 199 24.82 -11.21 -24.47
CA ILE A 199 24.13 -11.09 -23.16
C ILE A 199 24.35 -9.69 -22.59
N LYS A 200 25.59 -9.20 -22.63
CA LYS A 200 25.96 -7.85 -22.18
C LYS A 200 25.22 -6.75 -22.92
N ASP A 201 25.16 -6.82 -24.25
CA ASP A 201 24.46 -5.80 -25.05
C ASP A 201 22.96 -5.79 -24.79
N ILE A 202 22.33 -6.97 -24.62
CA ILE A 202 20.91 -7.08 -24.25
C ILE A 202 20.66 -6.51 -22.85
N VAL A 203 21.45 -6.91 -21.85
CA VAL A 203 21.28 -6.45 -20.46
C VAL A 203 21.47 -4.94 -20.36
N ILE A 204 22.53 -4.39 -20.95
CA ILE A 204 22.80 -2.95 -20.93
C ILE A 204 21.72 -2.20 -21.70
N GLY A 205 21.29 -2.69 -22.85
CA GLY A 205 20.26 -2.05 -23.66
C GLY A 205 18.89 -2.04 -22.97
N LEU A 206 18.45 -3.17 -22.38
CA LEU A 206 17.22 -3.24 -21.57
C LEU A 206 17.30 -2.34 -20.35
N THR A 207 18.44 -2.33 -19.66
CA THR A 207 18.66 -1.46 -18.49
C THR A 207 18.54 0.02 -18.86
N LYS A 208 19.14 0.44 -19.98
CA LYS A 208 19.03 1.81 -20.47
C LYS A 208 17.60 2.15 -20.88
N SER A 209 16.93 1.28 -21.65
CA SER A 209 15.54 1.52 -22.08
C SER A 209 14.60 1.65 -20.87
N LEU A 210 14.70 0.74 -19.89
CA LEU A 210 13.86 0.76 -18.68
C LEU A 210 14.10 1.96 -17.75
N LEU A 211 15.31 2.52 -17.72
CA LEU A 211 15.67 3.64 -16.86
C LEU A 211 15.47 5.00 -17.52
N ILE A 212 15.69 5.11 -18.84
CA ILE A 212 15.77 6.40 -19.54
C ILE A 212 14.50 6.65 -20.35
N GLU A 213 14.04 5.66 -21.13
CA GLU A 213 12.96 5.84 -22.08
C GLU A 213 11.60 5.99 -21.36
N SER A 214 10.68 6.72 -21.98
CA SER A 214 9.29 6.82 -21.51
C SER A 214 8.44 5.83 -22.30
N LEU A 215 8.39 4.60 -21.82
CA LEU A 215 7.69 3.50 -22.48
C LEU A 215 6.23 3.40 -22.00
N PRO A 216 5.31 2.95 -22.86
CA PRO A 216 4.00 2.44 -22.43
C PRO A 216 4.15 1.36 -21.35
N GLU A 217 3.22 1.30 -20.40
CA GLU A 217 3.33 0.39 -19.24
C GLU A 217 3.35 -1.09 -19.65
N ASP A 218 2.64 -1.46 -20.72
CA ASP A 218 2.64 -2.81 -21.27
C ASP A 218 4.01 -3.18 -21.86
N GLU A 219 4.63 -2.28 -22.63
CA GLU A 219 5.98 -2.50 -23.18
C GLU A 219 7.02 -2.58 -22.07
N ARG A 220 6.89 -1.71 -21.07
CA ARG A 220 7.78 -1.70 -19.90
C ARG A 220 7.71 -3.01 -19.11
N GLN A 221 6.53 -3.58 -18.93
CA GLN A 221 6.34 -4.89 -18.29
C GLN A 221 6.97 -6.03 -19.11
N ARG A 222 6.80 -6.03 -20.44
CA ARG A 222 7.46 -7.00 -21.33
C ARG A 222 8.99 -6.92 -21.23
N GLN A 223 9.56 -5.72 -21.17
CA GLN A 223 11.00 -5.53 -21.00
C GLN A 223 11.51 -5.99 -19.62
N PHE A 224 10.78 -5.72 -18.53
CA PHE A 224 11.13 -6.28 -17.20
C PHE A 224 11.08 -7.81 -17.20
N SER A 225 10.05 -8.38 -17.82
CA SER A 225 9.93 -9.83 -17.99
C SER A 225 11.13 -10.40 -18.74
N ALA A 226 11.51 -9.78 -19.86
CA ALA A 226 12.67 -10.17 -20.64
C ALA A 226 13.97 -10.10 -19.81
N LEU A 227 14.23 -9.00 -19.11
CA LEU A 227 15.44 -8.85 -18.31
C LEU A 227 15.52 -9.87 -17.17
N ASN A 228 14.42 -10.12 -16.46
CA ASN A 228 14.35 -11.15 -15.43
C ASN A 228 14.51 -12.58 -16.00
N ALA A 229 13.99 -12.83 -17.21
CA ALA A 229 14.20 -14.10 -17.91
C ALA A 229 15.68 -14.27 -18.30
N VAL A 230 16.34 -13.25 -18.85
CA VAL A 230 17.78 -13.29 -19.14
C VAL A 230 18.58 -13.52 -17.84
N SER A 231 18.17 -12.87 -16.74
CA SER A 231 18.80 -13.03 -15.42
C SER A 231 18.69 -14.45 -14.88
N LYS A 232 17.57 -15.14 -15.10
CA LYS A 232 17.41 -16.56 -14.74
C LYS A 232 18.18 -17.50 -15.66
N MET A 233 18.29 -17.17 -16.95
CA MET A 233 19.05 -17.98 -17.92
C MET A 233 20.57 -17.87 -17.71
N TYR A 234 21.06 -16.68 -17.34
CA TYR A 234 22.50 -16.35 -17.24
C TYR A 234 22.81 -15.59 -15.93
N PRO A 235 22.58 -16.19 -14.75
CA PRO A 235 22.64 -15.48 -13.47
C PRO A 235 24.02 -14.90 -13.17
N LYS A 236 25.10 -15.64 -13.50
CA LYS A 236 26.47 -15.20 -13.25
C LYS A 236 26.83 -14.01 -14.14
N GLU A 237 26.64 -14.14 -15.44
CA GLU A 237 26.98 -13.11 -16.41
C GLU A 237 26.18 -11.82 -16.16
N VAL A 238 24.87 -11.94 -15.94
CA VAL A 238 24.00 -10.78 -15.72
C VAL A 238 24.36 -10.07 -14.42
N GLY A 239 24.63 -10.81 -13.34
CA GLY A 239 25.08 -10.24 -12.07
C GLY A 239 26.39 -9.48 -12.20
N GLU A 240 27.40 -10.05 -12.88
CA GLU A 240 28.68 -9.37 -13.17
C GLU A 240 28.46 -8.08 -13.99
N ILE A 241 27.62 -8.12 -15.02
CA ILE A 241 27.33 -6.95 -15.87
C ILE A 241 26.63 -5.83 -15.07
N LEU A 242 25.60 -6.17 -14.30
CA LEU A 242 24.84 -5.17 -13.53
C LEU A 242 25.68 -4.58 -12.40
N ASN A 243 26.45 -5.39 -11.69
CA ASN A 243 27.34 -4.90 -10.62
C ASN A 243 28.44 -3.95 -11.16
N ASP A 244 28.91 -4.14 -12.39
CA ASP A 244 29.91 -3.28 -13.03
C ASP A 244 29.28 -2.01 -13.66
N LYS A 245 28.10 -2.11 -14.30
CA LYS A 245 27.56 -1.04 -15.15
C LYS A 245 26.37 -0.27 -14.59
N LEU A 246 25.58 -0.83 -13.68
CA LEU A 246 24.31 -0.23 -13.26
C LEU A 246 24.51 1.14 -12.60
N SER A 247 25.43 1.27 -11.64
CA SER A 247 25.70 2.54 -10.96
C SER A 247 26.19 3.62 -11.93
N TYR A 248 27.07 3.26 -12.86
CA TYR A 248 27.54 4.18 -13.88
C TYR A 248 26.40 4.67 -14.80
N ILE A 249 25.49 3.77 -15.21
CA ILE A 249 24.33 4.15 -16.03
C ILE A 249 23.42 5.12 -15.27
N ILE A 250 23.17 4.86 -13.99
CA ILE A 250 22.33 5.74 -13.15
C ILE A 250 23.00 7.10 -12.98
N GLU A 251 24.28 7.15 -12.65
CA GLU A 251 24.99 8.40 -12.38
C GLU A 251 25.22 9.26 -13.64
N ASP A 252 25.45 8.63 -14.79
CA ASP A 252 25.78 9.34 -16.05
C ASP A 252 24.54 9.77 -16.84
N LYS A 253 23.44 9.00 -16.79
CA LYS A 253 22.31 9.17 -17.73
C LYS A 253 20.98 9.59 -17.10
N ILE A 254 20.83 9.52 -15.78
CA ILE A 254 19.54 9.78 -15.12
C ILE A 254 19.48 11.18 -14.53
N ASP A 255 18.43 11.91 -14.87
CA ASP A 255 18.09 13.21 -14.30
C ASP A 255 17.22 13.06 -13.04
N ASP A 256 17.05 14.17 -12.31
CA ASP A 256 16.28 14.18 -11.07
C ASP A 256 14.80 13.80 -11.26
N ALA A 257 14.26 14.00 -12.47
CA ALA A 257 12.86 13.73 -12.80
C ALA A 257 12.53 12.24 -12.98
N ASN A 258 13.51 11.41 -13.34
CA ASN A 258 13.32 9.98 -13.64
C ASN A 258 13.75 9.03 -12.50
N TRP A 259 13.93 9.53 -11.28
CA TRP A 259 14.32 8.68 -10.14
C TRP A 259 13.26 7.66 -9.73
N ASP A 260 11.98 7.91 -10.04
CA ASP A 260 10.91 6.92 -9.90
C ASP A 260 11.24 5.63 -10.67
N LYS A 261 11.74 5.74 -11.91
CA LYS A 261 12.13 4.61 -12.75
C LYS A 261 13.28 3.83 -12.13
N VAL A 262 14.25 4.52 -11.51
CA VAL A 262 15.39 3.89 -10.81
C VAL A 262 14.88 3.04 -9.65
N ILE A 263 14.02 3.59 -8.79
CA ILE A 263 13.46 2.86 -7.66
C ILE A 263 12.67 1.63 -8.13
N ILE A 264 11.81 1.81 -9.14
CA ILE A 264 11.03 0.70 -9.70
C ILE A 264 11.94 -0.38 -10.28
N TYR A 265 13.01 0.00 -10.99
CA TYR A 265 13.98 -0.92 -11.55
C TYR A 265 14.68 -1.74 -10.45
N LEU A 266 15.22 -1.07 -9.42
CA LEU A 266 15.91 -1.74 -8.32
C LEU A 266 15.01 -2.70 -7.55
N GLY A 267 13.73 -2.36 -7.37
CA GLY A 267 12.75 -3.23 -6.72
C GLY A 267 12.19 -4.34 -7.60
N SER A 268 12.39 -4.30 -8.92
CA SER A 268 11.82 -5.26 -9.87
C SER A 268 12.83 -6.27 -10.43
N ILE A 269 14.13 -5.99 -10.29
CA ILE A 269 15.23 -6.86 -10.71
C ILE A 269 16.04 -7.27 -9.48
N THR A 270 16.31 -8.56 -9.31
CA THR A 270 17.08 -9.09 -8.17
C THR A 270 18.50 -9.53 -8.53
N ALA A 271 18.88 -9.43 -9.81
CA ALA A 271 20.18 -9.92 -10.30
C ALA A 271 21.37 -9.03 -9.94
N TRP A 272 21.13 -7.78 -9.54
CA TRP A 272 22.18 -6.90 -9.03
C TRP A 272 22.41 -7.17 -7.54
N GLU A 273 23.66 -7.07 -7.09
CA GLU A 273 24.04 -7.26 -5.68
C GLU A 273 24.63 -5.98 -5.08
N ARG A 274 25.25 -5.14 -5.91
CA ARG A 274 25.98 -3.95 -5.47
C ARG A 274 25.54 -2.75 -6.29
N ILE A 275 25.38 -1.64 -5.58
CA ILE A 275 25.20 -0.31 -6.16
C ILE A 275 26.05 0.68 -5.37
N SER A 276 26.61 1.67 -6.05
CA SER A 276 27.50 2.68 -5.45
C SER A 276 26.81 3.43 -4.30
N GLU A 277 27.58 3.85 -3.31
CA GLU A 277 27.08 4.63 -2.17
C GLU A 277 26.39 5.95 -2.61
N PRO A 278 26.90 6.72 -3.59
CA PRO A 278 26.19 7.88 -4.13
C PRO A 278 24.78 7.55 -4.66
N CYS A 279 24.62 6.43 -5.39
CA CYS A 279 23.31 5.99 -5.86
C CYS A 279 22.38 5.65 -4.69
N GLN A 280 22.87 4.97 -3.65
CA GLN A 280 22.05 4.63 -2.47
C GLN A 280 21.57 5.88 -1.74
N ILE A 281 22.44 6.88 -1.58
CA ILE A 281 22.10 8.15 -0.93
C ILE A 281 21.03 8.90 -1.73
N LYS A 282 21.22 9.05 -3.05
CA LYS A 282 20.24 9.71 -3.92
C LYS A 282 18.87 9.00 -3.91
N ALA A 283 18.88 7.66 -3.94
CA ALA A 283 17.66 6.87 -3.84
C ALA A 283 16.92 7.09 -2.51
N LYS A 284 17.62 7.15 -1.37
CA LYS A 284 17.03 7.48 -0.06
C LYS A 284 16.44 8.89 -0.06
N VAL A 285 17.20 9.88 -0.52
CA VAL A 285 16.74 11.29 -0.62
C VAL A 285 15.50 11.41 -1.49
N PHE A 286 15.42 10.66 -2.58
CA PHE A 286 14.23 10.63 -3.44
C PHE A 286 13.00 10.09 -2.69
N ILE A 287 13.13 8.95 -1.98
CA ILE A 287 12.04 8.39 -1.16
C ILE A 287 11.59 9.38 -0.09
N ASP A 288 12.54 10.05 0.57
CA ASP A 288 12.24 11.03 1.62
C ASP A 288 11.49 12.25 1.06
N LYS A 289 11.79 12.67 -0.18
CA LYS A 289 11.10 13.77 -0.88
C LYS A 289 9.79 13.37 -1.57
N LEU A 290 9.54 12.08 -1.78
CA LEU A 290 8.39 11.61 -2.54
C LEU A 290 7.07 12.00 -1.86
N ASP A 291 6.21 12.76 -2.52
CA ASP A 291 4.89 13.07 -1.97
C ASP A 291 3.97 11.86 -2.05
N ILE A 292 3.37 11.45 -0.93
CA ILE A 292 2.39 10.34 -0.90
C ILE A 292 0.94 10.83 -0.96
N TYR A 293 0.73 12.15 -0.86
CA TYR A 293 -0.58 12.78 -0.88
C TYR A 293 -0.76 13.64 -2.12
N ASP A 294 -1.98 13.64 -2.67
CA ASP A 294 -2.36 14.56 -3.72
C ASP A 294 -2.73 15.92 -3.12
N ASN A 295 -1.70 16.72 -2.88
CA ASN A 295 -1.86 18.08 -2.36
C ASN A 295 -2.51 19.04 -3.39
N LYS A 296 -2.52 18.71 -4.68
CA LYS A 296 -3.04 19.59 -5.73
C LYS A 296 -4.56 19.54 -5.83
N ASN A 297 -5.15 18.37 -5.59
CA ASN A 297 -6.60 18.17 -5.62
C ASN A 297 -7.26 18.19 -4.23
N PHE A 298 -6.48 18.39 -3.17
CA PHE A 298 -7.00 18.49 -1.81
C PHE A 298 -7.89 19.73 -1.65
N ARG A 299 -9.14 19.53 -1.20
CA ARG A 299 -10.05 20.62 -0.86
C ARG A 299 -10.10 20.77 0.66
N SER A 300 -9.98 22.00 1.17
CA SER A 300 -9.79 22.28 2.62
C SER A 300 -10.87 21.74 3.56
N TRP A 301 -12.08 21.47 3.05
CA TRP A 301 -13.19 20.92 3.82
C TRP A 301 -13.17 19.38 3.99
N SER A 302 -12.25 18.65 3.33
CA SER A 302 -12.11 17.20 3.54
C SER A 302 -11.06 16.91 4.61
N ASN A 303 -11.44 16.18 5.66
CA ASN A 303 -10.52 15.80 6.74
C ASN A 303 -9.50 14.70 6.35
N LYS A 304 -9.62 14.11 5.16
CA LYS A 304 -8.75 13.02 4.66
C LYS A 304 -8.02 13.45 3.38
N LYS A 305 -6.69 13.35 3.37
CA LYS A 305 -5.88 13.66 2.18
C LYS A 305 -5.87 12.46 1.23
N PRO A 306 -6.21 12.61 -0.05
CA PRO A 306 -6.17 11.51 -1.01
C PRO A 306 -4.73 11.02 -1.23
N LEU A 307 -4.52 9.71 -1.20
CA LEU A 307 -3.22 9.08 -1.47
C LEU A 307 -2.91 9.04 -2.98
N LEU A 308 -1.66 9.31 -3.33
CA LEU A 308 -1.13 9.11 -4.68
C LEU A 308 -0.71 7.66 -4.87
N PHE A 309 -1.65 6.81 -5.29
CA PHE A 309 -1.39 5.36 -5.46
C PHE A 309 -0.18 5.07 -6.37
N ASN A 310 0.06 5.85 -7.43
CA ASN A 310 1.26 5.70 -8.25
C ASN A 310 2.56 5.85 -7.44
N ASN A 311 2.61 6.81 -6.50
CA ASN A 311 3.77 7.02 -5.64
C ASN A 311 3.85 5.95 -4.55
N ILE A 312 2.72 5.45 -4.05
CA ILE A 312 2.72 4.28 -3.17
C ILE A 312 3.30 3.05 -3.88
N ASN A 313 3.01 2.83 -5.17
CA ASN A 313 3.61 1.72 -5.94
C ASN A 313 5.14 1.81 -5.99
N ILE A 314 5.70 3.03 -6.07
CA ILE A 314 7.14 3.26 -5.97
C ILE A 314 7.66 2.80 -4.60
N LEU A 315 6.96 3.12 -3.50
CA LEU A 315 7.31 2.66 -2.16
C LEU A 315 7.21 1.13 -2.02
N VAL A 316 6.21 0.51 -2.67
CA VAL A 316 6.09 -0.96 -2.73
C VAL A 316 7.34 -1.56 -3.37
N LYS A 317 7.80 -1.03 -4.50
CA LYS A 317 9.05 -1.47 -5.15
C LYS A 317 10.27 -1.19 -4.30
N ALA A 318 10.36 -0.02 -3.66
CA ALA A 318 11.45 0.33 -2.76
C ALA A 318 11.58 -0.63 -1.56
N ASN A 319 10.48 -1.20 -1.08
CA ASN A 319 10.50 -2.14 0.05
C ASN A 319 11.25 -3.46 -0.24
N TYR A 320 11.37 -3.83 -1.51
CA TYR A 320 12.19 -4.98 -1.96
C TYR A 320 13.69 -4.66 -1.95
N VAL A 321 14.08 -3.40 -1.75
CA VAL A 321 15.48 -2.94 -1.71
C VAL A 321 15.90 -2.72 -0.25
N ASP A 322 16.81 -3.56 0.25
CA ASP A 322 17.16 -3.60 1.68
C ASP A 322 17.57 -2.24 2.26
N PHE A 323 18.42 -1.48 1.57
CA PHE A 323 18.92 -0.19 2.07
C PHE A 323 17.85 0.93 2.02
N LEU A 324 16.73 0.73 1.33
CA LEU A 324 15.61 1.68 1.26
C LEU A 324 14.50 1.37 2.25
N ARG A 325 14.43 0.14 2.78
CA ARG A 325 13.35 -0.31 3.67
C ARG A 325 13.15 0.62 4.87
N GLY A 326 14.23 1.13 5.46
CA GLY A 326 14.16 2.10 6.56
C GLY A 326 13.45 3.40 6.17
N SER A 327 13.79 3.97 5.01
CA SER A 327 13.12 5.16 4.47
C SER A 327 11.65 4.89 4.17
N VAL A 328 11.32 3.73 3.60
CA VAL A 328 9.91 3.34 3.34
C VAL A 328 9.11 3.23 4.63
N ILE A 329 9.65 2.59 5.67
CA ILE A 329 9.00 2.48 6.98
C ILE A 329 8.73 3.87 7.56
N SER A 330 9.74 4.74 7.56
CA SER A 330 9.60 6.12 8.04
C SER A 330 8.56 6.90 7.24
N LYS A 331 8.50 6.70 5.92
CA LYS A 331 7.58 7.41 5.03
C LYS A 331 6.13 6.99 5.22
N LEU A 332 5.89 5.72 5.57
CA LEU A 332 4.57 5.15 5.82
C LEU A 332 4.17 5.18 7.31
N GLN A 333 4.79 6.05 8.12
CA GLN A 333 4.26 6.40 9.46
C GLN A 333 3.12 7.42 9.32
N ILE A 334 2.02 6.96 8.73
CA ILE A 334 0.84 7.77 8.40
C ILE A 334 -0.36 7.37 9.27
N PRO A 335 -1.45 8.17 9.29
CA PRO A 335 -2.67 7.84 10.01
C PRO A 335 -3.23 6.45 9.67
N LEU A 336 -3.89 5.85 10.67
CA LEU A 336 -4.44 4.49 10.61
C LEU A 336 -5.36 4.29 9.40
N GLU A 337 -6.25 5.25 9.14
CA GLU A 337 -7.23 5.20 8.06
C GLU A 337 -6.58 5.11 6.68
N GLU A 338 -5.40 5.70 6.52
CA GLU A 338 -4.65 5.71 5.27
C GLU A 338 -3.82 4.43 5.10
N LEU A 339 -3.28 3.88 6.21
CA LEU A 339 -2.65 2.56 6.21
C LEU A 339 -3.63 1.46 5.78
N LEU A 340 -4.89 1.55 6.24
CA LEU A 340 -5.97 0.64 5.84
C LEU A 340 -6.26 0.74 4.33
N ASP A 341 -6.34 1.96 3.78
CA ASP A 341 -6.53 2.17 2.34
C ASP A 341 -5.39 1.51 1.52
N ILE A 342 -4.14 1.68 1.96
CA ILE A 342 -2.98 1.07 1.31
C ILE A 342 -3.09 -0.46 1.37
N LYS A 343 -3.42 -1.02 2.53
CA LYS A 343 -3.56 -2.47 2.71
C LYS A 343 -4.67 -3.06 1.83
N LYS A 344 -5.79 -2.35 1.69
CA LYS A 344 -6.90 -2.74 0.82
C LYS A 344 -6.52 -2.74 -0.66
N HIS A 345 -5.74 -1.75 -1.09
CA HIS A 345 -5.32 -1.60 -2.48
C HIS A 345 -4.16 -2.53 -2.85
N TYR A 346 -3.21 -2.76 -1.95
CA TYR A 346 -1.99 -3.51 -2.19
C TYR A 346 -1.95 -4.82 -1.39
N LYS A 347 -2.16 -5.94 -2.09
CA LYS A 347 -2.02 -7.30 -1.52
C LYS A 347 -0.57 -7.80 -1.47
N ASP A 348 0.41 -6.90 -1.47
CA ASP A 348 1.83 -7.27 -1.45
C ASP A 348 2.23 -7.84 -0.08
N LYS A 349 2.69 -9.09 -0.06
CA LYS A 349 3.00 -9.80 1.19
C LYS A 349 4.13 -9.13 1.97
N LEU A 350 5.21 -8.73 1.29
CA LEU A 350 6.41 -8.19 1.93
C LEU A 350 6.14 -6.79 2.52
N LEU A 351 5.42 -5.94 1.79
CA LEU A 351 4.96 -4.64 2.26
C LEU A 351 4.09 -4.79 3.51
N ASN A 352 3.14 -5.73 3.47
CA ASN A 352 2.23 -5.97 4.58
C ASN A 352 2.97 -6.46 5.82
N GLU A 353 3.84 -7.46 5.69
CA GLU A 353 4.57 -8.04 6.82
C GLU A 353 5.62 -7.10 7.42
N LYS A 354 6.37 -6.38 6.57
CA LYS A 354 7.55 -5.61 7.01
C LYS A 354 7.26 -4.15 7.33
N VAL A 355 6.19 -3.58 6.79
CA VAL A 355 5.92 -2.14 6.91
C VAL A 355 4.52 -1.85 7.45
N ILE A 356 3.48 -2.35 6.78
CA ILE A 356 2.11 -1.98 7.12
C ILE A 356 1.67 -2.58 8.44
N ASN A 357 1.85 -3.89 8.67
CA ASN A 357 1.41 -4.53 9.92
C ASN A 357 2.12 -3.95 11.17
N PRO A 358 3.44 -3.72 11.20
CA PRO A 358 4.09 -3.05 12.34
C PRO A 358 3.53 -1.65 12.61
N ASN A 359 3.34 -0.84 11.57
CA ASN A 359 2.80 0.50 11.71
C ASN A 359 1.31 0.47 12.15
N LEU A 360 0.53 -0.49 11.64
CA LEU A 360 -0.85 -0.72 12.06
C LEU A 360 -0.93 -1.11 13.53
N ILE A 361 -0.12 -2.06 14.01
CA ILE A 361 -0.13 -2.46 15.44
C ILE A 361 0.20 -1.27 16.33
N SER A 362 1.22 -0.49 15.97
CA SER A 362 1.57 0.74 16.68
C SER A 362 0.40 1.73 16.73
N ALA A 363 -0.25 1.98 15.59
CA ALA A 363 -1.38 2.89 15.50
C ALA A 363 -2.63 2.38 16.24
N ILE A 364 -2.95 1.08 16.12
CA ILE A 364 -4.06 0.42 16.82
C ILE A 364 -3.86 0.51 18.33
N SER A 365 -2.63 0.31 18.83
CA SER A 365 -2.35 0.38 20.27
C SER A 365 -2.60 1.75 20.90
N GLN A 366 -2.69 2.80 20.09
CA GLN A 366 -2.93 4.18 20.50
C GLN A 366 -4.30 4.70 20.05
N ALA A 367 -5.09 3.88 19.34
CA ALA A 367 -6.37 4.28 18.78
C ALA A 367 -7.49 4.25 19.83
N GLN A 368 -8.41 5.19 19.71
CA GLN A 368 -9.62 5.27 20.55
C GLN A 368 -10.70 4.31 20.05
N LEU A 369 -11.70 4.04 20.91
CA LEU A 369 -12.81 3.12 20.64
C LEU A 369 -13.46 3.31 19.27
N ASN A 370 -13.80 4.54 18.88
CA ASN A 370 -14.44 4.83 17.59
C ASN A 370 -13.59 4.38 16.39
N LYS A 371 -12.29 4.65 16.41
CA LYS A 371 -11.36 4.24 15.34
C LYS A 371 -11.20 2.73 15.29
N LEU A 372 -11.11 2.07 16.45
CA LEU A 372 -11.02 0.62 16.54
C LEU A 372 -12.31 -0.07 16.04
N ALA A 373 -13.47 0.51 16.34
CA ALA A 373 -14.76 0.03 15.87
C ALA A 373 -14.90 0.12 14.34
N ILE A 374 -14.41 1.21 13.72
CA ILE A 374 -14.33 1.34 12.25
C ILE A 374 -13.55 0.16 11.65
N ILE A 375 -12.37 -0.15 12.20
CA ILE A 375 -11.51 -1.24 11.70
C ILE A 375 -12.24 -2.58 11.76
N ILE A 376 -12.89 -2.90 12.89
CA ILE A 376 -13.61 -4.17 13.05
C ILE A 376 -14.78 -4.27 12.08
N ASN A 377 -15.47 -3.14 11.84
CA ASN A 377 -16.58 -3.06 10.90
C ASN A 377 -16.15 -3.25 9.44
N GLU A 378 -14.90 -2.94 9.09
CA GLU A 378 -14.31 -3.17 7.77
C GLU A 378 -13.68 -4.58 7.68
N GLU A 379 -14.52 -5.62 7.60
CA GLU A 379 -14.18 -7.07 7.67
C GLU A 379 -12.99 -7.52 6.78
N ASP A 380 -12.73 -6.85 5.66
CA ASP A 380 -11.73 -7.25 4.67
C ASP A 380 -10.30 -6.72 4.94
N THR A 381 -10.07 -5.92 5.99
CA THR A 381 -8.81 -5.16 6.12
C THR A 381 -7.81 -5.74 7.12
N ILE A 382 -8.24 -6.16 8.32
CA ILE A 382 -7.36 -6.65 9.39
C ILE A 382 -8.06 -7.80 10.13
N SER A 383 -7.31 -8.86 10.47
CA SER A 383 -7.84 -9.92 11.33
C SER A 383 -8.31 -9.35 12.67
N HIS A 384 -9.52 -9.69 13.09
CA HIS A 384 -10.08 -9.27 14.37
C HIS A 384 -9.14 -9.60 15.54
N ASP A 385 -8.37 -10.69 15.45
CA ASP A 385 -7.38 -11.11 16.47
C ASP A 385 -6.34 -10.02 16.80
N LEU A 386 -5.99 -9.17 15.82
CA LEU A 386 -4.99 -8.11 16.00
C LEU A 386 -5.57 -6.87 16.71
N VAL A 387 -6.89 -6.67 16.62
CA VAL A 387 -7.58 -5.49 17.14
C VAL A 387 -8.23 -5.77 18.50
N GLU A 388 -8.70 -7.01 18.69
CA GLU A 388 -9.48 -7.43 19.85
C GLU A 388 -8.84 -7.10 21.22
N PRO A 389 -7.54 -7.33 21.45
CA PRO A 389 -6.93 -7.01 22.75
C PRO A 389 -7.02 -5.51 23.09
N TYR A 390 -6.91 -4.64 22.08
CA TYR A 390 -6.91 -3.19 22.25
C TYR A 390 -8.34 -2.64 22.38
N ILE A 391 -9.28 -3.15 21.57
CA ILE A 391 -10.66 -2.68 21.67
C ILE A 391 -11.31 -3.08 23.00
N LYS A 392 -10.99 -4.27 23.54
CA LYS A 392 -11.48 -4.68 24.87
C LYS A 392 -11.08 -3.70 25.97
N VAL A 393 -9.82 -3.26 25.95
CA VAL A 393 -9.31 -2.25 26.90
C VAL A 393 -10.05 -0.92 26.76
N GLU A 394 -10.35 -0.49 25.54
CA GLU A 394 -11.10 0.75 25.31
C GLU A 394 -12.60 0.62 25.65
N ILE A 395 -13.22 -0.55 25.41
CA ILE A 395 -14.59 -0.87 25.84
C ILE A 395 -14.70 -0.81 27.37
N GLU A 396 -13.73 -1.37 28.09
CA GLU A 396 -13.67 -1.32 29.55
C GLU A 396 -13.61 0.12 30.09
N LYS A 397 -12.90 1.02 29.41
CA LYS A 397 -12.78 2.44 29.81
C LYS A 397 -13.99 3.28 29.39
N ALA A 398 -14.65 2.92 28.29
CA ALA A 398 -15.74 3.70 27.71
C ALA A 398 -16.94 3.84 28.66
N SER A 399 -17.67 4.94 28.50
CA SER A 399 -18.92 5.14 29.23
C SER A 399 -20.07 4.36 28.59
N LEU A 400 -21.15 4.13 29.35
CA LEU A 400 -22.36 3.47 28.84
C LEU A 400 -22.87 4.13 27.55
N VAL A 401 -22.88 5.46 27.49
CA VAL A 401 -23.37 6.21 26.33
C VAL A 401 -22.43 6.06 25.14
N ASP A 402 -21.10 6.08 25.36
CA ASP A 402 -20.12 5.91 24.27
C ASP A 402 -20.23 4.52 23.63
N LEU A 403 -20.46 3.48 24.45
CA LEU A 403 -20.67 2.11 23.97
C LEU A 403 -21.95 2.00 23.15
N LEU A 404 -23.06 2.56 23.63
CA LEU A 404 -24.33 2.56 22.91
C LEU A 404 -24.26 3.36 21.60
N GLN A 405 -23.57 4.51 21.61
CA GLN A 405 -23.31 5.27 20.39
C GLN A 405 -22.49 4.45 19.39
N THR A 406 -21.46 3.74 19.86
CA THR A 406 -20.65 2.85 19.00
C THR A 406 -21.49 1.74 18.36
N VAL A 407 -22.43 1.14 19.12
CA VAL A 407 -23.36 0.12 18.60
C VAL A 407 -24.37 0.72 17.61
N SER A 408 -24.79 1.96 17.82
CA SER A 408 -25.64 2.71 16.89
C SER A 408 -24.91 3.00 15.58
N ASP A 409 -23.66 3.45 15.66
CA ASP A 409 -22.86 3.88 14.51
C ASP A 409 -22.38 2.71 13.65
N TYR A 410 -22.15 1.54 14.27
CA TYR A 410 -21.59 0.36 13.61
C TYR A 410 -22.46 -0.89 13.83
N SER A 411 -23.07 -1.37 12.74
CA SER A 411 -23.91 -2.58 12.74
C SER A 411 -23.07 -3.83 12.46
N ASN A 412 -22.19 -4.19 13.41
CA ASN A 412 -21.31 -5.36 13.30
C ASN A 412 -21.55 -6.35 14.46
N GLU A 413 -21.93 -7.60 14.14
CA GLU A 413 -22.29 -8.63 15.13
C GLU A 413 -21.12 -9.02 16.04
N TYR A 414 -19.89 -9.02 15.52
CA TYR A 414 -18.68 -9.32 16.31
C TYR A 414 -18.43 -8.24 17.35
N LEU A 415 -18.53 -6.97 16.95
CA LEU A 415 -18.41 -5.83 17.87
C LEU A 415 -19.50 -5.87 18.95
N HIS A 416 -20.72 -6.24 18.60
CA HIS A 416 -21.83 -6.39 19.55
C HIS A 416 -21.50 -7.46 20.61
N LYS A 417 -21.00 -8.63 20.20
CA LYS A 417 -20.56 -9.70 21.11
C LYS A 417 -19.40 -9.30 22.03
N LEU A 418 -18.55 -8.37 21.60
CA LEU A 418 -17.48 -7.82 22.44
C LEU A 418 -18.00 -6.83 23.48
N ILE A 419 -19.02 -6.04 23.15
CA ILE A 419 -19.58 -4.99 24.02
C ILE A 419 -20.58 -5.58 25.04
N GLU A 420 -21.45 -6.48 24.60
CA GLU A 420 -22.54 -7.07 25.39
C GLU A 420 -22.12 -7.50 26.82
N PRO A 421 -20.98 -8.20 27.04
CA PRO A 421 -20.60 -8.68 28.38
C PRO A 421 -20.36 -7.55 29.40
N TYR A 422 -19.99 -6.36 28.94
CA TYR A 422 -19.70 -5.21 29.81
C TYR A 422 -20.96 -4.42 30.14
N MET A 423 -22.04 -4.56 29.37
CA MET A 423 -23.22 -3.70 29.49
C MET A 423 -23.93 -3.84 30.83
N LYS A 424 -24.02 -5.05 31.38
CA LYS A 424 -24.69 -5.29 32.67
C LYS A 424 -24.03 -4.51 33.81
N ASP A 425 -22.70 -4.58 33.88
CA ASP A 425 -21.92 -3.82 34.87
C ASP A 425 -22.03 -2.31 34.63
N LYS A 426 -21.91 -1.88 33.37
CA LYS A 426 -22.01 -0.46 32.98
C LYS A 426 -23.37 0.15 33.32
N ILE A 427 -24.47 -0.60 33.16
CA ILE A 427 -25.82 -0.17 33.50
C ILE A 427 -25.97 -0.02 35.02
N ASN A 428 -25.59 -1.04 35.78
CA ASN A 428 -25.73 -1.03 37.25
C ASN A 428 -24.91 0.09 37.89
N ASN A 429 -23.70 0.32 37.39
CA ASN A 429 -22.77 1.33 37.90
C ASN A 429 -22.97 2.72 37.28
N ALA A 430 -23.82 2.88 36.26
CA ALA A 430 -24.08 4.18 35.66
C ALA A 430 -24.73 5.14 36.67
N SER A 431 -24.35 6.41 36.60
CA SER A 431 -25.11 7.46 37.29
C SER A 431 -26.47 7.65 36.60
N LEU A 432 -27.45 8.16 37.34
CA LEU A 432 -28.78 8.43 36.81
C LEU A 432 -28.75 9.31 35.54
N TYR A 433 -27.86 10.32 35.52
CA TYR A 433 -27.66 11.20 34.37
C TYR A 433 -27.12 10.52 33.11
N LYS A 434 -26.43 9.39 33.24
CA LYS A 434 -25.94 8.59 32.10
C LYS A 434 -26.96 7.51 31.72
N LEU A 435 -27.63 6.93 32.70
CA LEU A 435 -28.56 5.83 32.50
C LEU A 435 -29.87 6.29 31.84
N LEU A 436 -30.39 7.47 32.21
CA LEU A 436 -31.60 8.04 31.58
C LEU A 436 -31.44 8.25 30.07
N PRO A 437 -30.45 9.01 29.57
CA PRO A 437 -30.27 9.17 28.12
C PRO A 437 -29.92 7.86 27.42
N ALA A 438 -29.17 6.96 28.06
CA ALA A 438 -28.92 5.62 27.53
C ALA A 438 -30.25 4.88 27.28
N ARG A 439 -31.15 4.86 28.27
CA ARG A 439 -32.43 4.16 28.16
C ARG A 439 -33.42 4.84 27.20
N CYS A 440 -33.45 6.17 27.16
CA CYS A 440 -34.40 6.95 26.35
C CYS A 440 -33.99 7.05 24.88
N ASN A 441 -32.69 7.18 24.59
CA ASN A 441 -32.22 7.49 23.23
C ASN A 441 -31.66 6.25 22.49
N PHE A 442 -31.30 5.19 23.22
CA PHE A 442 -30.63 4.01 22.66
C PHE A 442 -31.37 2.70 22.99
N GLU A 443 -32.71 2.75 23.07
CA GLU A 443 -33.53 1.56 23.33
C GLU A 443 -33.29 0.47 22.28
N SER A 444 -33.16 0.85 21.01
CA SER A 444 -32.96 -0.12 19.92
C SER A 444 -31.60 -0.81 20.01
N GLU A 445 -30.56 -0.10 20.45
CA GLU A 445 -29.19 -0.59 20.63
C GLU A 445 -29.11 -1.56 21.81
N LEU A 446 -29.81 -1.25 22.92
CA LEU A 446 -29.93 -2.19 24.04
C LEU A 446 -30.58 -3.51 23.59
N ILE A 447 -31.64 -3.44 22.76
CA ILE A 447 -32.30 -4.63 22.20
C ILE A 447 -31.37 -5.42 21.28
N LYS A 448 -30.57 -4.74 20.45
CA LYS A 448 -29.61 -5.38 19.55
C LYS A 448 -28.58 -6.20 20.32
N LEU A 449 -28.12 -5.68 21.46
CA LEU A 449 -27.14 -6.37 22.31
C LEU A 449 -27.79 -7.54 23.07
N ASP A 450 -28.77 -7.24 23.92
CA ASP A 450 -29.52 -8.24 24.69
C ASP A 450 -30.82 -7.60 25.22
N LYS A 451 -31.97 -8.19 24.87
CA LYS A 451 -33.29 -7.70 25.30
C LYS A 451 -33.42 -7.58 26.82
N GLN A 452 -32.69 -8.39 27.60
CA GLN A 452 -32.71 -8.32 29.06
C GLN A 452 -32.09 -7.02 29.60
N LEU A 453 -31.27 -6.32 28.81
CA LEU A 453 -30.64 -5.05 29.23
C LEU A 453 -31.65 -3.91 29.37
N ILE A 454 -32.79 -3.97 28.66
CA ILE A 454 -33.88 -3.02 28.88
C ILE A 454 -34.44 -3.19 30.29
N GLU A 455 -34.79 -4.43 30.65
CA GLU A 455 -35.37 -4.73 31.94
C GLU A 455 -34.40 -4.36 33.07
N LEU A 456 -33.10 -4.69 32.90
CA LEU A 456 -32.06 -4.29 33.85
C LEU A 456 -31.93 -2.77 33.97
N SER A 457 -32.00 -2.04 32.85
CA SER A 457 -31.94 -0.58 32.85
C SER A 457 -33.15 0.03 33.57
N ASP A 458 -34.34 -0.51 33.35
CA ASP A 458 -35.58 -0.04 33.98
C ASP A 458 -35.57 -0.33 35.50
N ILE A 459 -35.02 -1.47 35.94
CA ILE A 459 -34.80 -1.81 37.35
C ILE A 459 -33.78 -0.84 37.99
N SER A 460 -32.60 -0.69 37.38
CA SER A 460 -31.56 0.22 37.90
C SER A 460 -32.03 1.68 37.94
N LEU A 461 -32.79 2.14 36.95
CA LEU A 461 -33.39 3.48 36.96
C LEU A 461 -34.36 3.64 38.13
N ARG A 462 -35.22 2.65 38.35
CA ARG A 462 -36.18 2.66 39.46
C ARG A 462 -35.48 2.77 40.81
N GLU A 463 -34.48 1.94 41.05
CA GLU A 463 -33.70 1.96 42.30
C GLU A 463 -33.03 3.33 42.52
N LYS A 464 -32.37 3.87 41.49
CA LYS A 464 -31.66 5.15 41.59
C LYS A 464 -32.62 6.35 41.75
N ILE A 465 -33.79 6.32 41.11
CA ILE A 465 -34.80 7.37 41.26
C ILE A 465 -35.38 7.33 42.68
N GLN A 466 -35.71 6.15 43.20
CA GLN A 466 -36.24 5.97 44.54
C GLN A 466 -35.26 6.37 45.66
N GLN A 467 -33.96 6.30 45.39
CA GLN A 467 -32.91 6.75 46.31
C GLN A 467 -32.80 8.28 46.41
N ILE A 468 -33.38 9.05 45.48
CA ILE A 468 -33.37 10.52 45.55
C ILE A 468 -34.23 10.95 46.74
N SER A 469 -33.61 11.58 47.73
CA SER A 469 -34.29 12.18 48.87
C SER A 469 -34.81 13.59 48.52
N PHE A 470 -35.56 14.18 49.45
CA PHE A 470 -36.02 15.56 49.31
C PHE A 470 -34.86 16.59 49.33
N ASP A 471 -33.73 16.26 49.96
CA ASP A 471 -32.54 17.14 49.96
C ASP A 471 -31.99 17.35 48.54
N ASP A 472 -32.07 16.32 47.69
CA ASP A 472 -31.63 16.33 46.30
C ASP A 472 -32.76 16.66 45.30
N PHE A 473 -33.89 17.19 45.77
CA PHE A 473 -35.10 17.36 44.95
C PHE A 473 -34.91 18.25 43.71
N ASP A 474 -33.97 19.21 43.73
CA ASP A 474 -33.62 20.02 42.56
C ASP A 474 -33.07 19.18 41.39
N THR A 475 -32.37 18.09 41.71
CA THR A 475 -31.91 17.12 40.72
C THR A 475 -33.11 16.44 40.05
N LEU A 476 -34.12 16.07 40.84
CA LEU A 476 -35.34 15.45 40.33
C LEU A 476 -36.15 16.41 39.45
N ILE A 477 -36.27 17.69 39.82
CA ILE A 477 -36.93 18.72 39.00
C ILE A 477 -36.25 18.83 37.62
N LYS A 478 -34.91 18.92 37.59
CA LYS A 478 -34.15 19.01 36.33
C LYS A 478 -34.34 17.77 35.46
N ILE A 479 -34.32 16.59 36.09
CA ILE A 479 -34.52 15.32 35.40
C ILE A 479 -35.94 15.23 34.82
N LYS A 480 -36.97 15.53 35.60
CA LYS A 480 -38.38 15.55 35.18
C LYS A 480 -38.64 16.54 34.03
N ALA A 481 -37.97 17.69 34.05
CA ALA A 481 -38.08 18.68 32.97
C ALA A 481 -37.46 18.20 31.65
N THR A 482 -36.51 17.27 31.72
CA THR A 482 -35.75 16.78 30.56
C THR A 482 -36.33 15.46 30.02
N TYR A 483 -36.76 14.57 30.92
CA TYR A 483 -37.16 13.20 30.58
C TYR A 483 -38.58 12.91 31.07
N GLN A 484 -39.44 12.46 30.16
CA GLN A 484 -40.79 11.99 30.49
C GLN A 484 -40.74 10.49 30.80
N TYR A 485 -40.57 10.14 32.06
CA TYR A 485 -40.55 8.74 32.51
C TYR A 485 -41.51 8.58 33.70
N PRO A 486 -42.56 7.73 33.62
CA PRO A 486 -43.65 7.71 34.60
C PRO A 486 -43.21 7.54 36.06
N ILE A 487 -42.12 6.82 36.30
CA ILE A 487 -41.61 6.61 37.66
C ILE A 487 -41.04 7.88 38.29
N ILE A 488 -40.52 8.81 37.48
CA ILE A 488 -40.06 10.11 37.94
C ILE A 488 -41.26 10.89 38.46
N ASP A 489 -42.37 10.91 37.72
CA ASP A 489 -43.59 11.61 38.12
C ASP A 489 -44.18 11.04 39.41
N GLN A 490 -44.19 9.71 39.54
CA GLN A 490 -44.64 9.04 40.76
C GLN A 490 -43.77 9.40 41.97
N HIS A 491 -42.44 9.23 41.88
CA HIS A 491 -41.53 9.54 42.99
C HIS A 491 -41.51 11.02 43.32
N PHE A 492 -41.62 11.89 42.31
CA PHE A 492 -41.73 13.33 42.49
C PHE A 492 -42.94 13.71 43.34
N LYS A 493 -44.10 13.09 43.04
CA LYS A 493 -45.32 13.29 43.83
C LYS A 493 -45.16 12.74 45.24
N GLU A 494 -44.68 11.50 45.39
CA GLU A 494 -44.45 10.87 46.71
C GLU A 494 -43.53 11.73 47.59
N LEU A 495 -42.46 12.32 47.04
CA LEU A 495 -41.58 13.22 47.79
C LEU A 495 -42.27 14.53 48.20
N LEU A 496 -43.10 15.12 47.35
CA LEU A 496 -43.86 16.32 47.69
C LEU A 496 -44.87 16.05 48.82
N GLU A 497 -45.61 14.96 48.73
CA GLU A 497 -46.63 14.56 49.71
C GLU A 497 -46.02 14.26 51.09
N ASN A 498 -44.81 13.68 51.13
CA ASN A 498 -44.13 13.34 52.38
C ASN A 498 -43.36 14.51 53.01
N ASN A 499 -43.10 15.60 52.28
CA ASN A 499 -42.23 16.71 52.72
C ASN A 499 -42.91 18.08 52.58
N ILE A 500 -44.22 18.16 52.84
CA ILE A 500 -45.04 19.37 52.71
C ILE A 500 -44.41 20.58 53.44
N ALA A 501 -43.93 20.37 54.67
CA ALA A 501 -43.32 21.44 55.46
C ALA A 501 -42.06 22.02 54.79
N ASP A 502 -41.20 21.15 54.24
CA ASP A 502 -39.99 21.55 53.55
C ASP A 502 -40.28 22.24 52.22
N VAL A 503 -41.32 21.83 51.48
CA VAL A 503 -41.78 22.54 50.27
C VAL A 503 -42.21 23.97 50.61
N VAL A 504 -42.96 24.14 51.72
CA VAL A 504 -43.38 25.45 52.22
C VAL A 504 -42.17 26.29 52.63
N ASP A 505 -41.22 25.72 53.37
CA ASP A 505 -40.00 26.41 53.80
C ASP A 505 -39.12 26.81 52.61
N ARG A 506 -39.03 25.98 51.56
CA ARG A 506 -38.35 26.32 50.31
C ARG A 506 -38.97 27.54 49.65
N PHE A 507 -40.32 27.62 49.59
CA PHE A 507 -40.99 28.80 49.05
C PHE A 507 -40.72 30.05 49.89
N ILE A 508 -40.89 29.97 51.22
CA ILE A 508 -40.71 31.10 52.14
C ILE A 508 -39.29 31.67 52.05
N ASN A 509 -38.28 30.79 51.98
CA ASN A 509 -36.87 31.15 51.93
C ASN A 509 -36.34 31.35 50.50
N SER A 510 -37.23 31.63 49.54
CA SER A 510 -36.80 31.87 48.16
C SER A 510 -35.83 33.04 48.08
N HIS A 511 -34.68 32.83 47.46
CA HIS A 511 -33.57 33.81 47.43
C HIS A 511 -33.34 34.46 46.05
N SER A 512 -34.21 34.15 45.08
CA SER A 512 -34.22 34.79 43.76
C SER A 512 -35.60 34.67 43.12
N TRP A 513 -35.92 35.56 42.17
CA TRP A 513 -37.22 35.52 41.48
C TRP A 513 -37.47 34.22 40.71
N ALA A 514 -36.43 33.64 40.11
CA ALA A 514 -36.53 32.35 39.41
C ALA A 514 -36.81 31.20 40.38
N ASN A 515 -36.14 31.21 41.54
CA ASN A 515 -36.36 30.23 42.61
C ASN A 515 -37.77 30.35 43.20
N ALA A 516 -38.23 31.58 43.48
CA ALA A 516 -39.59 31.85 43.94
C ALA A 516 -40.63 31.33 42.95
N LYS A 517 -40.48 31.64 41.65
CA LYS A 517 -41.38 31.12 40.61
C LYS A 517 -41.42 29.58 40.58
N SER A 518 -40.26 28.93 40.65
CA SER A 518 -40.18 27.46 40.66
C SER A 518 -40.87 26.85 41.87
N ASN A 519 -40.61 27.40 43.07
CA ASN A 519 -41.20 26.92 44.31
C ASN A 519 -42.72 27.17 44.36
N THR A 520 -43.24 28.24 43.75
CA THR A 520 -44.70 28.46 43.66
C THR A 520 -45.40 27.35 42.89
N TYR A 521 -44.79 26.79 41.84
CA TYR A 521 -45.38 25.65 41.13
C TYR A 521 -45.44 24.41 42.02
N LEU A 522 -44.44 24.19 42.89
CA LEU A 522 -44.47 23.10 43.85
C LEU A 522 -45.63 23.26 44.84
N LEU A 523 -45.94 24.50 45.27
CA LEU A 523 -47.11 24.77 46.13
C LEU A 523 -48.44 24.41 45.47
N VAL A 524 -48.55 24.55 44.14
CA VAL A 524 -49.76 24.17 43.40
C VAL A 524 -49.98 22.66 43.46
N GLU A 525 -48.91 21.86 43.41
CA GLU A 525 -48.97 20.39 43.44
C GLU A 525 -49.39 19.84 44.81
N ILE A 526 -49.23 20.60 45.90
CA ILE A 526 -49.57 20.18 47.27
C ILE A 526 -50.72 20.98 47.89
N VAL A 527 -51.44 21.75 47.08
CA VAL A 527 -52.42 22.76 47.55
C VAL A 527 -53.53 22.18 48.43
N ASP A 528 -53.92 20.94 48.19
CA ASP A 528 -54.92 20.16 48.91
C ASP A 528 -54.41 19.57 50.23
N MET A 529 -53.10 19.61 50.46
CA MET A 529 -52.45 19.05 51.65
C MET A 529 -51.96 20.12 52.63
N LEU A 530 -52.07 21.40 52.28
CA LEU A 530 -51.61 22.53 53.09
C LEU A 530 -52.52 22.78 54.30
N THR A 531 -51.93 22.87 55.49
CA THR A 531 -52.66 23.23 56.72
C THR A 531 -52.93 24.75 56.81
N PRO A 532 -53.91 25.20 57.61
CA PRO A 532 -54.16 26.63 57.81
C PRO A 532 -52.94 27.41 58.31
N GLU A 533 -52.09 26.81 59.13
CA GLU A 533 -50.84 27.40 59.61
C GLU A 533 -49.82 27.58 58.47
N GLN A 534 -49.67 26.57 57.61
CA GLN A 534 -48.79 26.65 56.44
C GLN A 534 -49.26 27.70 55.44
N TRP A 535 -50.58 27.78 55.18
CA TRP A 535 -51.18 28.83 54.37
C TRP A 535 -50.83 30.23 54.89
N LYS A 536 -50.99 30.47 56.20
CA LYS A 536 -50.60 31.76 56.80
C LYS A 536 -49.13 32.09 56.55
N ARG A 537 -48.22 31.12 56.70
CA ARG A 537 -46.78 31.30 56.46
C ARG A 537 -46.46 31.61 54.99
N ILE A 538 -47.08 30.91 54.04
CA ILE A 538 -46.93 31.16 52.59
C ILE A 538 -47.38 32.58 52.24
N LEU A 539 -48.56 32.97 52.72
CA LEU A 539 -49.16 34.28 52.44
C LEU A 539 -48.39 35.43 53.09
N ASP A 540 -47.87 35.22 54.31
CA ASP A 540 -46.98 36.17 54.96
C ASP A 540 -45.66 36.32 54.20
N ALA A 541 -45.04 35.21 53.75
CA ALA A 541 -43.80 35.27 52.97
C ALA A 541 -43.97 35.97 51.62
N PHE A 542 -45.10 35.77 50.93
CA PHE A 542 -45.44 36.57 49.74
C PHE A 542 -45.46 38.06 50.06
N CYS A 543 -45.82 38.42 51.28
CA CYS A 543 -45.85 39.80 51.74
C CYS A 543 -44.45 40.29 52.18
N THR A 544 -43.62 39.48 52.82
CA THR A 544 -42.44 39.95 53.55
C THR A 544 -41.12 39.69 52.84
N ASN A 545 -41.06 38.74 51.90
CA ASN A 545 -39.85 38.41 51.14
C ASN A 545 -39.82 39.13 49.77
N ASP A 546 -38.89 40.08 49.61
CA ASP A 546 -38.71 40.90 48.40
C ASP A 546 -38.32 40.08 47.16
N GLN A 547 -37.79 38.86 47.34
CA GLN A 547 -37.52 37.92 46.24
C GLN A 547 -38.78 37.19 45.76
N ILE A 548 -39.90 37.30 46.47
CA ILE A 548 -41.20 36.73 46.09
C ILE A 548 -42.10 37.80 45.45
N TYR A 549 -42.20 38.98 46.05
CA TYR A 549 -43.08 40.06 45.55
C TYR A 549 -42.37 41.20 44.82
N GLY A 550 -41.04 41.37 44.99
CA GLY A 550 -40.34 42.61 44.70
C GLY A 550 -39.87 42.82 43.25
N PHE A 551 -40.16 41.91 42.32
CA PHE A 551 -39.76 42.08 40.92
C PHE A 551 -40.81 42.91 40.14
N PRO A 552 -40.42 44.01 39.44
CA PRO A 552 -41.32 44.78 38.58
C PRO A 552 -41.89 44.01 37.36
N TYR A 553 -41.53 42.73 37.19
CA TYR A 553 -42.08 41.83 36.19
C TYR A 553 -42.47 40.44 36.75
N SER A 554 -43.18 40.36 37.90
CA SER A 554 -43.74 39.09 38.41
C SER A 554 -45.25 38.89 38.11
N PRO A 555 -45.73 38.90 36.84
CA PRO A 555 -47.09 38.45 36.56
C PRO A 555 -47.34 37.01 36.99
N PHE A 556 -46.30 36.18 36.94
CA PHE A 556 -46.41 34.74 37.11
C PHE A 556 -46.74 34.33 38.54
N ILE A 557 -46.05 34.87 39.55
CA ILE A 557 -46.28 34.45 40.95
C ILE A 557 -47.67 34.93 41.39
N ALA A 558 -48.03 36.19 41.15
CA ALA A 558 -49.35 36.72 41.48
C ALA A 558 -50.48 35.97 40.73
N ALA A 559 -50.30 35.66 39.43
CA ALA A 559 -51.26 34.85 38.68
C ALA A 559 -51.35 33.39 39.19
N THR A 560 -50.23 32.81 39.63
CA THR A 560 -50.23 31.46 40.23
C THR A 560 -50.95 31.50 41.58
N PHE A 561 -50.80 32.58 42.37
CA PHE A 561 -51.55 32.78 43.61
C PHE A 561 -53.05 32.95 43.38
N VAL A 562 -53.49 33.50 42.24
CA VAL A 562 -54.92 33.44 41.85
C VAL A 562 -55.39 31.99 41.70
N SER A 563 -54.54 31.14 41.11
CA SER A 563 -54.84 29.72 40.94
C SER A 563 -54.84 28.97 42.27
N LEU A 564 -53.86 29.23 43.14
CA LEU A 564 -53.81 28.71 44.51
C LEU A 564 -55.05 29.13 45.32
N PHE A 565 -55.46 30.39 45.22
CA PHE A 565 -56.68 30.89 45.86
C PHE A 565 -57.92 30.11 45.36
N LYS A 566 -58.11 30.05 44.04
CA LYS A 566 -59.23 29.32 43.44
C LYS A 566 -59.24 27.85 43.86
N ASN A 567 -58.10 27.17 43.82
CA ASN A 567 -57.98 25.77 44.24
C ASN A 567 -58.31 25.63 45.73
N SER A 568 -57.80 26.51 46.59
CA SER A 568 -58.10 26.46 48.03
C SER A 568 -59.59 26.65 48.34
N VAL A 569 -60.29 27.52 47.60
CA VAL A 569 -61.74 27.71 47.73
C VAL A 569 -62.49 26.49 47.19
N LEU A 570 -62.06 25.91 46.06
CA LEU A 570 -62.64 24.67 45.53
C LEU A 570 -62.52 23.51 46.53
N ILE A 571 -61.38 23.39 47.21
CA ILE A 571 -61.10 22.32 48.18
C ILE A 571 -61.88 22.53 49.48
N SER A 572 -61.92 23.76 50.00
CA SER A 572 -62.53 24.06 51.30
C SER A 572 -64.00 24.49 51.24
N GLY A 573 -64.52 24.75 50.04
CA GLY A 573 -65.89 25.21 49.77
C GLY A 573 -66.17 26.68 50.12
N THR A 574 -65.27 27.36 50.85
CA THR A 574 -65.44 28.77 51.26
C THR A 574 -64.11 29.51 51.31
N VAL A 575 -64.15 30.85 51.33
CA VAL A 575 -62.93 31.67 51.51
C VAL A 575 -62.45 31.56 52.95
N GLN A 576 -61.26 30.98 53.13
CA GLN A 576 -60.68 30.79 54.46
C GLN A 576 -60.17 32.10 55.09
N PRO A 577 -60.18 32.24 56.43
CA PRO A 577 -59.82 33.49 57.12
C PRO A 577 -58.44 34.04 56.78
N TYR A 578 -57.46 33.17 56.55
CA TYR A 578 -56.08 33.57 56.22
C TYR A 578 -55.99 34.32 54.87
N TRP A 579 -56.89 34.07 53.91
CA TRP A 579 -56.95 34.82 52.66
C TRP A 579 -57.51 36.24 52.86
N LEU A 580 -58.43 36.42 53.83
CA LEU A 580 -58.98 37.73 54.18
C LEU A 580 -57.93 38.62 54.84
N ASP A 581 -57.11 38.05 55.72
CA ASP A 581 -56.02 38.78 56.35
C ASP A 581 -54.90 39.10 55.35
N PHE A 582 -54.57 38.15 54.47
CA PHE A 582 -53.65 38.40 53.36
C PHE A 582 -54.16 39.50 52.41
N ARG A 583 -55.46 39.54 52.11
CA ARG A 583 -56.07 40.57 51.25
C ARG A 583 -55.87 41.98 51.81
N LYS A 584 -55.96 42.17 53.12
CA LYS A 584 -55.65 43.47 53.78
C LYS A 584 -54.18 43.83 53.59
N ASN A 585 -53.28 42.85 53.71
CA ASN A 585 -51.84 43.05 53.53
C ASN A 585 -51.44 43.32 52.07
N LEU A 586 -52.29 43.01 51.09
CA LEU A 586 -52.03 43.31 49.68
C LEU A 586 -52.19 44.80 49.33
N ASP A 587 -52.88 45.61 50.14
CA ASP A 587 -53.17 47.02 49.81
C ASP A 587 -51.92 47.90 49.71
N ARG A 588 -50.84 47.53 50.39
CA ARG A 588 -49.53 48.21 50.29
C ARG A 588 -48.82 47.99 48.94
N PHE A 589 -49.28 47.04 48.12
CA PHE A 589 -48.78 46.84 46.76
C PHE A 589 -49.71 47.57 45.77
N THR A 590 -49.27 48.72 45.27
CA THR A 590 -50.02 49.57 44.33
C THR A 590 -49.36 49.60 42.96
N GLY A 591 -50.15 49.48 41.89
CA GLY A 591 -49.68 49.64 40.50
C GLY A 591 -49.38 48.36 39.73
N ASP A 592 -49.42 47.18 40.36
CA ASP A 592 -49.25 45.89 39.67
C ASP A 592 -50.60 45.29 39.21
N LYS A 593 -50.75 45.07 37.90
CA LYS A 593 -51.96 44.54 37.28
C LYS A 593 -52.36 43.14 37.81
N ASN A 594 -51.40 42.27 38.11
CA ASN A 594 -51.65 40.88 38.51
C ASN A 594 -51.96 40.79 40.01
N ILE A 595 -51.33 41.63 40.82
CA ILE A 595 -51.74 41.78 42.23
C ILE A 595 -53.16 42.35 42.31
N ASN A 596 -53.52 43.30 41.44
CA ASN A 596 -54.89 43.78 41.34
C ASN A 596 -55.87 42.68 40.92
N GLN A 597 -55.48 41.77 40.01
CA GLN A 597 -56.29 40.58 39.68
C GLN A 597 -56.44 39.63 40.87
N LEU A 598 -55.40 39.43 41.67
CA LEU A 598 -55.46 38.63 42.90
C LEU A 598 -56.38 39.25 43.94
N LYS A 599 -56.30 40.57 44.15
CA LYS A 599 -57.23 41.33 44.99
C LYS A 599 -58.68 41.14 44.53
N LEU A 600 -58.94 41.36 43.24
CA LEU A 600 -60.26 41.18 42.64
C LEU A 600 -60.77 39.74 42.77
N ALA A 601 -59.91 38.73 42.57
CA ALA A 601 -60.29 37.32 42.73
C ALA A 601 -60.77 37.05 44.18
N ILE A 602 -60.03 37.52 45.18
CA ILE A 602 -60.41 37.36 46.58
C ILE A 602 -61.71 38.12 46.90
N ASP A 603 -61.82 39.38 46.47
CA ASP A 603 -62.99 40.24 46.74
C ASP A 603 -64.27 39.75 46.06
N SER A 604 -64.15 39.21 44.83
CA SER A 604 -65.30 38.69 44.06
C SER A 604 -65.91 37.39 44.61
N THR A 605 -65.18 36.70 45.50
CA THR A 605 -65.61 35.43 46.10
C THR A 605 -66.13 35.61 47.53
N GLN A 606 -66.16 36.85 48.04
CA GLN A 606 -66.73 37.21 49.35
C GLN A 606 -68.27 37.38 49.32
N TYR A 607 -68.89 37.30 48.14
CA TYR A 607 -70.32 37.50 47.91
C TYR A 607 -71.03 36.24 47.43
#